data_AF-A0AAJ6XRP2-F1
#
_entry.id   AF-A0AAJ6XRP2-F1
#
_cell.length_a   1.000
_cell.length_b   1.000
_cell.length_c   1.000
_cell.angle_alpha   90.00
_cell.angle_beta   90.00
_cell.angle_gamma   90.00
#
_symmetry.space_group_name_H-M   'P 1'
#
loop_
_entity.id
_entity.type
_entity.pdbx_description
1 polymer ?
#
loop_
_entity_poly.entity_id
_entity_poly.type
_entity_poly.pdbx_seq_one_letter_code
_entity_poly.pdbx_strand_id
1 'polypeptide(L)'
;MEKLLSSRSNLQSLPKKYIFPEKIRPGKVAIALCESIPVIDLGDIAGQNRANITQEILKASQEFGFFQVINHGVSKELMNDTMTVFNEVFEMPTEDLAGIYSEDPDRSCRLFTSSNSYANEDVHNWRDFLRHPCHPDLDACIQQWPEKPTRYRQVVGNYSTEVMKLASGILELISEGLGLESGYFGGTLSENSLLSVNRYPPCPDPSLTLGLPKHCDPNLITILLQGDVCGLQVFKDGEWIGVGPVPNAFVINIGYQLQIISNNKVKGAEHRAVTNSKDARTSAAFFVSPSRDSIVEPARELIKAGNRPLYRAFEFREFFSNYMNEKGNSEVVLEPFKLQA
;
A
#
# COMPACT_ATOMS: atom_id res chain seq x y z
N MET A 1 -1.57 18.51 20.61
CA MET A 1 -1.12 17.44 19.69
C MET A 1 -0.55 16.23 20.45
N GLU A 2 -1.17 15.85 21.56
CA GLU A 2 -0.65 14.77 22.40
C GLU A 2 -0.89 13.38 21.80
N LYS A 3 -1.68 13.28 20.71
CA LYS A 3 -2.06 12.01 20.09
C LYS A 3 -1.03 11.45 19.10
N LEU A 4 -0.32 12.31 18.34
CA LEU A 4 0.69 11.85 17.38
C LEU A 4 1.84 11.15 18.12
N LEU A 5 2.31 10.04 17.57
CA LEU A 5 3.46 9.31 18.10
C LEU A 5 4.77 10.03 17.80
N SER A 6 4.88 10.68 16.63
CA SER A 6 6.08 11.41 16.19
C SER A 6 6.38 12.63 17.05
N SER A 7 5.35 13.22 17.69
CA SER A 7 5.51 14.34 18.63
C SER A 7 5.87 13.88 20.05
N ARG A 8 5.82 12.58 20.35
CA ARG A 8 6.15 12.03 21.67
C ARG A 8 7.63 11.64 21.72
N SER A 9 8.46 12.48 22.34
CA SER A 9 9.85 12.15 22.61
C SER A 9 9.99 11.24 23.84
N ASN A 10 10.93 10.28 23.78
CA ASN A 10 11.46 9.52 24.93
C ASN A 10 10.45 8.65 25.73
N LEU A 11 9.52 7.98 25.05
CA LEU A 11 8.67 6.98 25.71
C LEU A 11 9.52 5.81 26.27
N GLN A 12 9.61 5.70 27.59
CA GLN A 12 10.38 4.65 28.28
C GLN A 12 9.67 3.28 28.27
N SER A 13 8.36 3.28 28.05
CA SER A 13 7.54 2.06 28.06
C SER A 13 6.40 2.17 27.05
N LEU A 14 6.05 1.03 26.43
CA LEU A 14 4.93 0.94 25.50
C LEU A 14 3.58 1.11 26.24
N PRO A 15 2.73 2.10 25.91
CA PRO A 15 1.44 2.26 26.57
C PRO A 15 0.51 1.07 26.27
N LYS A 16 -0.31 0.68 27.26
CA LYS A 16 -1.19 -0.51 27.17
C LYS A 16 -2.08 -0.55 25.92
N LYS A 17 -2.56 0.60 25.45
CA LYS A 17 -3.39 0.69 24.24
C LYS A 17 -2.67 0.32 22.95
N TYR A 18 -1.35 0.18 22.94
CA TYR A 18 -0.54 -0.23 21.78
C TYR A 18 -0.05 -1.68 21.90
N ILE A 19 -0.42 -2.39 22.98
CA ILE A 19 -0.03 -3.78 23.20
C ILE A 19 -1.05 -4.68 22.51
N PHE A 20 -0.63 -5.36 21.46
CA PHE A 20 -1.47 -6.28 20.71
C PHE A 20 -1.76 -7.55 21.53
N PRO A 21 -2.90 -8.25 21.29
CA PRO A 21 -3.15 -9.58 21.84
C PRO A 21 -2.03 -10.56 21.49
N GLU A 22 -1.69 -11.45 22.41
CA GLU A 22 -0.53 -12.35 22.29
C GLU A 22 -0.48 -13.13 20.98
N LYS A 23 -1.63 -13.61 20.50
CA LYS A 23 -1.76 -14.41 19.26
C LYS A 23 -1.34 -13.66 17.99
N ILE A 24 -1.37 -12.32 17.99
CA ILE A 24 -1.10 -11.51 16.79
C ILE A 24 0.14 -10.62 16.93
N ARG A 25 0.86 -10.69 18.06
CA ARG A 25 2.12 -9.98 18.26
C ARG A 25 3.18 -10.45 17.26
N PRO A 26 4.11 -9.58 16.84
CA PRO A 26 5.25 -10.01 16.04
C PRO A 26 6.23 -10.88 16.84
N GLY A 27 6.24 -10.77 18.16
CA GLY A 27 7.17 -11.50 19.02
C GLY A 27 8.60 -10.96 18.92
N LYS A 28 9.57 -11.69 19.49
CA LYS A 28 11.00 -11.33 19.45
C LYS A 28 11.72 -11.85 18.21
N VAL A 29 11.00 -12.40 17.24
CA VAL A 29 11.59 -13.07 16.08
C VAL A 29 12.32 -12.01 15.24
N ALA A 30 13.62 -12.22 15.03
CA ALA A 30 14.39 -11.38 14.13
C ALA A 30 13.72 -11.40 12.75
N ILE A 31 13.65 -10.25 12.09
CA ILE A 31 13.10 -10.17 10.73
C ILE A 31 14.03 -10.98 9.83
N ALA A 32 13.63 -12.21 9.49
CA ALA A 32 14.31 -12.98 8.46
C ALA A 32 14.03 -12.25 7.14
N LEU A 33 15.02 -11.47 6.71
CA LEU A 33 14.98 -10.86 5.38
C LEU A 33 15.02 -11.99 4.37
N CYS A 34 14.12 -11.91 3.41
CA CYS A 34 14.00 -12.93 2.40
C CYS A 34 14.54 -12.41 1.10
N GLU A 35 15.66 -12.99 0.69
CA GLU A 35 16.27 -12.72 -0.61
C GLU A 35 15.41 -13.28 -1.76
N SER A 36 14.34 -14.03 -1.47
CA SER A 36 13.50 -14.65 -2.51
C SER A 36 12.35 -13.78 -3.01
N ILE A 37 12.08 -12.60 -2.42
CA ILE A 37 11.10 -11.68 -3.01
C ILE A 37 11.64 -11.23 -4.38
N PRO A 38 10.92 -11.50 -5.49
CA PRO A 38 11.46 -11.25 -6.82
C PRO A 38 11.80 -9.77 -7.03
N VAL A 39 12.97 -9.51 -7.62
CA VAL A 39 13.39 -8.18 -8.08
C VAL A 39 13.39 -8.20 -9.60
N ILE A 40 12.55 -7.37 -10.21
CA ILE A 40 12.28 -7.36 -11.64
C ILE A 40 12.86 -6.10 -12.26
N ASP A 41 13.65 -6.26 -13.31
CA ASP A 41 14.28 -5.17 -14.04
C ASP A 41 13.39 -4.67 -15.18
N LEU A 42 12.94 -3.41 -15.10
CA LEU A 42 12.09 -2.78 -16.12
C LEU A 42 12.87 -2.01 -17.20
N GLY A 43 14.19 -2.13 -17.26
CA GLY A 43 15.04 -1.35 -18.15
C GLY A 43 14.81 -1.56 -19.66
N ASP A 44 14.25 -2.71 -20.08
CA ASP A 44 13.99 -3.05 -21.48
C ASP A 44 12.49 -3.35 -21.77
N ILE A 45 11.56 -2.66 -21.09
CA ILE A 45 10.11 -2.86 -21.28
C ILE A 45 9.59 -2.52 -22.69
N ALA A 46 10.36 -1.76 -23.47
CA ALA A 46 10.03 -1.35 -24.84
C ALA A 46 10.78 -2.18 -25.90
N GLY A 47 11.69 -3.08 -25.48
CA GLY A 47 12.51 -3.87 -26.37
C GLY A 47 12.10 -5.34 -26.43
N GLN A 48 13.06 -6.19 -26.75
CA GLN A 48 12.82 -7.62 -26.98
C GLN A 48 12.53 -8.37 -25.68
N ASN A 49 12.92 -7.82 -24.52
CA ASN A 49 12.75 -8.49 -23.24
C ASN A 49 11.35 -8.35 -22.61
N ARG A 50 10.45 -7.54 -23.20
CA ARG A 50 9.11 -7.28 -22.66
C ARG A 50 8.35 -8.56 -22.30
N ALA A 51 8.36 -9.57 -23.17
CA ALA A 51 7.66 -10.82 -22.92
C ALA A 51 8.18 -11.56 -21.67
N ASN A 52 9.49 -11.56 -21.43
CA ASN A 52 10.07 -12.16 -20.23
C ASN A 52 9.70 -11.37 -18.97
N ILE A 53 9.80 -10.03 -19.03
CA ILE A 53 9.40 -9.15 -17.92
C ILE A 53 7.94 -9.38 -17.55
N THR A 54 7.05 -9.46 -18.54
CA THR A 54 5.63 -9.80 -18.36
C THR A 54 5.45 -11.11 -17.61
N GLN A 55 6.19 -12.16 -18.00
CA GLN A 55 6.12 -13.47 -17.33
C GLN A 55 6.68 -13.45 -15.90
N GLU A 56 7.77 -12.72 -15.66
CA GLU A 56 8.34 -12.55 -14.31
C GLU A 56 7.35 -11.85 -13.36
N ILE A 57 6.71 -10.77 -13.84
CA ILE A 57 5.68 -10.05 -13.08
C ILE A 57 4.51 -10.98 -12.77
N LEU A 58 4.02 -11.71 -13.76
CA LEU A 58 2.87 -12.60 -13.58
C LEU A 58 3.19 -13.72 -12.59
N LYS A 59 4.37 -14.33 -12.70
CA LYS A 59 4.85 -15.36 -11.79
C LYS A 59 4.99 -14.84 -10.36
N ALA A 60 5.60 -13.68 -10.17
CA ALA A 60 5.72 -13.08 -8.84
C ALA A 60 4.36 -12.71 -8.23
N SER A 61 3.44 -12.21 -9.07
CA SER A 61 2.06 -11.89 -8.68
C SER A 61 1.24 -13.13 -8.30
N GLN A 62 1.58 -14.31 -8.85
CA GLN A 62 0.99 -15.61 -8.52
C GLN A 62 1.56 -16.20 -7.23
N GLU A 63 2.89 -16.21 -7.11
CA GLU A 63 3.59 -16.92 -6.03
C GLU A 63 3.63 -16.12 -4.73
N PHE A 64 3.79 -14.80 -4.83
CA PHE A 64 3.96 -13.91 -3.68
C PHE A 64 2.89 -12.85 -3.57
N GLY A 65 2.26 -12.44 -4.68
CA GLY A 65 1.45 -11.22 -4.72
C GLY A 65 2.27 -9.95 -4.44
N PHE A 66 3.61 -10.07 -4.46
CA PHE A 66 4.60 -9.05 -4.14
C PHE A 66 5.81 -9.21 -5.06
N PHE A 67 6.39 -8.10 -5.48
CA PHE A 67 7.70 -8.04 -6.14
C PHE A 67 8.31 -6.66 -5.97
N GLN A 68 9.60 -6.52 -6.22
CA GLN A 68 10.29 -5.25 -6.31
C GLN A 68 10.62 -4.95 -7.76
N VAL A 69 10.60 -3.68 -8.14
CA VAL A 69 10.98 -3.23 -9.48
C VAL A 69 12.16 -2.28 -9.41
N ILE A 70 13.11 -2.44 -10.34
CA ILE A 70 14.24 -1.53 -10.56
C ILE A 70 14.23 -1.03 -12.01
N ASN A 71 15.02 0.00 -12.32
CA ASN A 71 15.06 0.63 -13.65
C ASN A 71 13.67 1.03 -14.17
N HIS A 72 12.80 1.44 -13.26
CA HIS A 72 11.37 1.71 -13.45
C HIS A 72 11.05 3.09 -14.06
N GLY A 73 12.06 3.84 -14.52
CA GLY A 73 11.88 5.15 -15.16
C GLY A 73 11.76 6.36 -14.21
N VAL A 74 11.23 6.20 -12.99
CA VAL A 74 11.23 7.27 -11.98
C VAL A 74 12.66 7.63 -11.55
N SER A 75 13.03 8.91 -11.57
CA SER A 75 14.39 9.33 -11.25
C SER A 75 14.73 9.15 -9.77
N LYS A 76 15.98 8.73 -9.50
CA LYS A 76 16.52 8.58 -8.14
C LYS A 76 16.44 9.89 -7.36
N GLU A 77 16.73 11.01 -8.00
CA GLU A 77 16.66 12.34 -7.39
C GLU A 77 15.24 12.65 -6.91
N LEU A 78 14.23 12.40 -7.75
CA LEU A 78 12.83 12.62 -7.38
C LEU A 78 12.39 11.71 -6.22
N MET A 79 12.81 10.44 -6.21
CA MET A 79 12.52 9.53 -5.08
C MET A 79 13.15 10.03 -3.77
N ASN A 80 14.40 10.47 -3.82
CA ASN A 80 15.13 10.98 -2.65
C ASN A 80 14.52 12.29 -2.13
N ASP A 81 14.25 13.25 -3.01
CA ASP A 81 13.58 14.51 -2.68
C ASP A 81 12.20 14.23 -2.06
N THR A 82 11.45 13.31 -2.63
CA THR A 82 10.13 12.90 -2.14
C THR A 82 10.21 12.34 -0.73
N MET A 83 11.12 11.40 -0.47
CA MET A 83 11.30 10.82 0.86
C MET A 83 11.79 11.88 1.88
N THR A 84 12.64 12.81 1.45
CA THR A 84 13.11 13.92 2.28
C THR A 84 11.94 14.80 2.72
N VAL A 85 11.13 15.26 1.77
CA VAL A 85 9.92 16.06 2.03
C VAL A 85 8.93 15.33 2.94
N PHE A 86 8.75 14.03 2.77
CA PHE A 86 7.91 13.24 3.67
C PHE A 86 8.44 13.21 5.09
N ASN A 87 9.74 13.03 5.30
CA ASN A 87 10.34 13.08 6.63
C ASN A 87 10.19 14.48 7.25
N GLU A 88 10.46 15.54 6.48
CA GLU A 88 10.29 16.93 6.91
C GLU A 88 8.88 17.19 7.44
N VAL A 89 7.83 16.68 6.78
CA VAL A 89 6.45 16.82 7.26
C VAL A 89 6.31 16.30 8.69
N PHE A 90 6.79 15.10 9.00
CA PHE A 90 6.63 14.50 10.35
C PHE A 90 7.54 15.12 11.42
N GLU A 91 8.51 15.93 11.00
CA GLU A 91 9.46 16.64 11.85
C GLU A 91 9.09 18.13 12.03
N MET A 92 8.01 18.59 11.39
CA MET A 92 7.53 19.96 11.53
C MET A 92 7.12 20.30 12.97
N PRO A 93 7.15 21.60 13.35
CA PRO A 93 6.61 22.06 14.62
C PRO A 93 5.15 21.64 14.83
N THR A 94 4.77 21.54 16.10
CA THR A 94 3.41 21.15 16.51
C THR A 94 2.35 22.11 15.96
N GLU A 95 2.65 23.38 15.77
CA GLU A 95 1.70 24.35 15.24
C GLU A 95 1.36 24.05 13.77
N ASP A 96 2.36 23.64 12.98
CA ASP A 96 2.20 23.34 11.55
C ASP A 96 1.51 21.99 11.33
N LEU A 97 1.91 20.97 12.09
CA LEU A 97 1.25 19.66 12.10
C LEU A 97 -0.23 19.76 12.48
N ALA A 98 -0.62 20.75 13.31
CA ALA A 98 -1.99 20.90 13.80
C ALA A 98 -2.92 21.36 12.68
N GLY A 99 -2.40 22.17 11.75
CA GLY A 99 -3.14 22.61 10.58
C GLY A 99 -3.56 21.46 9.67
N ILE A 100 -2.81 20.36 9.63
CA ILE A 100 -3.10 19.19 8.78
C ILE A 100 -3.66 17.98 9.55
N TYR A 101 -3.64 18.01 10.88
CA TYR A 101 -4.21 16.93 11.69
C TYR A 101 -5.74 16.88 11.57
N SER A 102 -6.32 15.69 11.39
CA SER A 102 -7.78 15.51 11.48
C SER A 102 -8.19 14.06 11.70
N GLU A 103 -9.16 13.85 12.59
CA GLU A 103 -9.86 12.56 12.76
C GLU A 103 -11.10 12.45 11.87
N ASP A 104 -11.53 13.55 11.21
CA ASP A 104 -12.67 13.58 10.30
C ASP A 104 -12.39 12.74 9.03
N PRO A 105 -13.15 11.67 8.75
CA PRO A 105 -13.01 10.83 7.56
C PRO A 105 -13.27 11.56 6.25
N ASP A 106 -14.02 12.66 6.27
CA ASP A 106 -14.40 13.40 5.07
C ASP A 106 -13.34 14.46 4.69
N ARG A 107 -12.35 14.69 5.56
CA ARG A 107 -11.23 15.58 5.23
C ARG A 107 -10.29 14.90 4.22
N SER A 108 -10.24 15.46 3.02
CA SER A 108 -9.46 14.97 1.87
C SER A 108 -7.97 14.77 2.17
N CYS A 109 -7.30 15.77 2.74
CA CYS A 109 -5.91 15.67 3.19
C CYS A 109 -5.85 15.72 4.72
N ARG A 110 -5.29 14.68 5.34
CA ARG A 110 -5.22 14.61 6.80
C ARG A 110 -4.03 13.81 7.31
N LEU A 111 -3.44 14.33 8.37
CA LEU A 111 -2.49 13.66 9.26
C LEU A 111 -3.25 13.10 10.46
N PHE A 112 -2.95 11.86 10.84
CA PHE A 112 -3.58 11.22 11.99
C PHE A 112 -2.73 10.04 12.47
N THR A 113 -3.17 9.40 13.55
CA THR A 113 -2.42 8.33 14.22
C THR A 113 -3.23 7.03 14.24
N SER A 114 -2.52 5.90 14.31
CA SER A 114 -3.06 4.54 14.34
C SER A 114 -3.80 4.11 13.06
N SER A 115 -5.11 4.41 12.95
CA SER A 115 -5.97 4.08 11.80
C SER A 115 -7.12 5.07 11.64
N ASN A 116 -7.96 4.85 10.61
CA ASN A 116 -9.14 5.67 10.32
C ASN A 116 -10.23 5.59 11.42
N SER A 117 -10.10 4.68 12.39
CA SER A 117 -11.10 4.43 13.43
C SER A 117 -10.53 4.56 14.84
N TYR A 118 -9.53 5.43 15.06
CA TYR A 118 -8.81 5.60 16.34
C TYR A 118 -9.69 5.49 17.59
N ALA A 119 -10.85 6.17 17.62
CA ALA A 119 -11.73 6.18 18.79
C ALA A 119 -12.39 4.82 19.11
N ASN A 120 -12.53 3.94 18.11
CA ASN A 120 -13.21 2.65 18.18
C ASN A 120 -12.22 1.46 18.13
N GLU A 121 -10.93 1.73 18.31
CA GLU A 121 -9.90 0.70 18.34
C GLU A 121 -9.74 0.09 19.72
N ASP A 122 -9.74 -1.24 19.78
CA ASP A 122 -9.35 -1.98 20.97
C ASP A 122 -7.83 -1.83 21.24
N VAL A 123 -7.05 -1.78 20.15
CA VAL A 123 -5.59 -1.61 20.16
C VAL A 123 -5.19 -0.66 19.03
N HIS A 124 -4.35 0.32 19.37
CA HIS A 124 -3.79 1.30 18.46
C HIS A 124 -2.53 0.77 17.77
N ASN A 125 -2.41 1.06 16.48
CA ASN A 125 -1.22 0.82 15.67
C ASN A 125 -0.13 1.85 16.00
N TRP A 126 1.13 1.41 16.00
CA TRP A 126 2.29 2.25 16.25
C TRP A 126 2.74 3.02 15.00
N ARG A 127 1.87 3.91 14.51
CA ARG A 127 2.15 4.76 13.34
C ARG A 127 1.41 6.09 13.40
N ASP A 128 2.02 7.10 12.78
CA ASP A 128 1.33 8.27 12.27
C ASP A 128 1.31 8.22 10.75
N PHE A 129 0.33 8.86 10.13
CA PHE A 129 0.30 8.91 8.68
C PHE A 129 -0.45 10.10 8.11
N LEU A 130 0.08 10.61 7.00
CA LEU A 130 -0.52 11.62 6.15
C LEU A 130 -1.17 10.93 4.96
N ARG A 131 -2.43 11.26 4.68
CA ARG A 131 -3.20 10.69 3.58
C ARG A 131 -3.84 11.79 2.74
N HIS A 132 -3.74 11.68 1.41
CA HIS A 132 -4.45 12.57 0.48
C HIS A 132 -4.65 11.91 -0.90
N PRO A 133 -5.66 12.32 -1.68
CA PRO A 133 -5.85 11.87 -3.06
C PRO A 133 -4.78 12.44 -4.01
N CYS A 134 -4.56 11.75 -5.14
CA CYS A 134 -3.65 12.15 -6.22
C CYS A 134 -4.31 12.10 -7.62
N HIS A 135 -5.49 11.51 -7.76
CA HIS A 135 -6.23 11.33 -9.01
C HIS A 135 -7.74 11.33 -8.65
N PRO A 136 -8.68 11.78 -9.51
CA PRO A 136 -8.57 12.05 -10.95
C PRO A 136 -7.99 13.38 -11.39
N ASP A 137 -8.15 14.43 -10.60
CA ASP A 137 -7.60 15.74 -10.94
C ASP A 137 -6.44 16.05 -9.99
N LEU A 138 -5.21 15.81 -10.46
CA LEU A 138 -4.01 16.04 -9.67
C LEU A 138 -3.85 17.52 -9.28
N ASP A 139 -4.17 18.44 -10.20
CA ASP A 139 -4.05 19.88 -9.94
C ASP A 139 -5.03 20.34 -8.85
N ALA A 140 -6.27 19.84 -8.89
CA ALA A 140 -7.26 20.09 -7.85
C ALA A 140 -6.90 19.41 -6.51
N CYS A 141 -6.32 18.20 -6.57
CA CYS A 141 -5.82 17.51 -5.37
C CYS A 141 -4.70 18.31 -4.69
N ILE A 142 -3.73 18.81 -5.47
CA ILE A 142 -2.57 19.58 -4.97
C ILE A 142 -2.99 20.79 -4.14
N GLN A 143 -4.09 21.46 -4.50
CA GLN A 143 -4.59 22.61 -3.73
C GLN A 143 -5.00 22.26 -2.29
N GLN A 144 -5.31 21.00 -2.02
CA GLN A 144 -5.75 20.50 -0.71
C GLN A 144 -4.60 19.90 0.12
N TRP A 145 -3.42 19.70 -0.48
CA TRP A 145 -2.26 19.12 0.18
C TRP A 145 -1.59 20.11 1.13
N PRO A 146 -0.69 19.67 2.03
CA PRO A 146 0.05 20.55 2.92
C PRO A 146 0.79 21.65 2.14
N GLU A 147 0.74 22.88 2.67
CA GLU A 147 1.54 24.01 2.17
C GLU A 147 2.99 23.95 2.68
N LYS A 148 3.21 23.23 3.78
CA LYS A 148 4.52 23.02 4.40
C LYS A 148 4.90 21.53 4.38
N PRO A 149 6.18 21.21 4.12
CA PRO A 149 7.24 22.12 3.68
C PRO A 149 6.90 22.74 2.31
N THR A 150 7.45 23.92 2.00
CA THR A 150 7.05 24.69 0.79
C THR A 150 7.25 23.93 -0.52
N ARG A 151 8.18 22.98 -0.55
CA ARG A 151 8.45 22.09 -1.68
C ARG A 151 7.47 20.92 -1.79
N TYR A 152 6.59 20.68 -0.81
CA TYR A 152 5.73 19.50 -0.74
C TYR A 152 4.91 19.30 -2.00
N ARG A 153 4.12 20.30 -2.37
CA ARG A 153 3.19 20.23 -3.51
C ARG A 153 3.92 19.97 -4.83
N GLN A 154 5.03 20.65 -5.06
CA GLN A 154 5.81 20.50 -6.29
C GLN A 154 6.47 19.11 -6.38
N VAL A 155 7.18 18.70 -5.33
CA VAL A 155 7.92 17.44 -5.31
C VAL A 155 6.96 16.25 -5.36
N VAL A 156 5.95 16.24 -4.49
CA VAL A 156 4.96 15.14 -4.39
C VAL A 156 4.07 15.11 -5.64
N GLY A 157 3.80 16.26 -6.28
CA GLY A 157 3.04 16.33 -7.53
C GLY A 157 3.79 15.68 -8.70
N ASN A 158 5.08 16.01 -8.84
CA ASN A 158 5.96 15.38 -9.83
C ASN A 158 6.09 13.87 -9.56
N TYR A 159 6.29 13.47 -8.31
CA TYR A 159 6.32 12.06 -7.90
C TYR A 159 5.02 11.34 -8.22
N SER A 160 3.87 11.93 -7.90
CA SER A 160 2.55 11.33 -8.17
C SER A 160 2.34 11.08 -9.67
N THR A 161 2.78 12.01 -10.52
CA THR A 161 2.74 11.85 -11.99
C THR A 161 3.58 10.65 -12.45
N GLU A 162 4.83 10.57 -12.02
CA GLU A 162 5.74 9.50 -12.45
C GLU A 162 5.34 8.13 -11.89
N VAL A 163 4.85 8.08 -10.65
CA VAL A 163 4.36 6.83 -10.04
C VAL A 163 3.06 6.37 -10.68
N MET A 164 2.17 7.28 -11.07
CA MET A 164 0.97 6.91 -11.82
C MET A 164 1.32 6.31 -13.19
N LYS A 165 2.30 6.86 -13.91
CA LYS A 165 2.82 6.28 -15.16
C LYS A 165 3.38 4.87 -14.93
N LEU A 166 4.16 4.68 -13.86
CA LEU A 166 4.66 3.36 -13.47
C LEU A 166 3.50 2.39 -13.18
N ALA A 167 2.49 2.82 -12.44
CA ALA A 167 1.31 2.00 -12.13
C ALA A 167 0.58 1.54 -13.38
N SER A 168 0.32 2.46 -14.32
CA SER A 168 -0.28 2.12 -15.61
C SER A 168 0.58 1.14 -16.40
N GLY A 169 1.90 1.33 -16.44
CA GLY A 169 2.82 0.40 -17.10
C GLY A 169 2.81 -1.01 -16.51
N ILE A 170 2.77 -1.13 -15.18
CA ILE A 170 2.66 -2.43 -14.49
C ILE A 170 1.30 -3.08 -14.77
N LEU A 171 0.20 -2.33 -14.72
CA LEU A 171 -1.13 -2.85 -15.02
C LEU A 171 -1.23 -3.35 -16.47
N GLU A 172 -0.59 -2.67 -17.44
CA GLU A 172 -0.53 -3.16 -18.82
C GLU A 172 0.27 -4.46 -18.96
N LEU A 173 1.40 -4.61 -18.26
CA LEU A 173 2.17 -5.86 -18.27
C LEU A 173 1.36 -7.00 -17.64
N ILE A 174 0.61 -6.73 -16.55
CA ILE A 174 -0.28 -7.71 -15.93
C ILE A 174 -1.43 -8.09 -16.87
N SER A 175 -2.08 -7.12 -17.52
CA SER A 175 -3.12 -7.36 -18.54
C SER A 175 -2.59 -8.26 -19.65
N GLU A 176 -1.43 -7.94 -20.21
CA GLU A 176 -0.77 -8.71 -21.26
C GLU A 176 -0.48 -10.15 -20.80
N GLY A 177 0.10 -10.32 -19.61
CA GLY A 177 0.39 -11.64 -19.04
C GLY A 177 -0.85 -12.48 -18.77
N LEU A 178 -1.97 -11.84 -18.41
CA LEU A 178 -3.26 -12.51 -18.24
C LEU A 178 -3.98 -12.81 -19.56
N GLY A 179 -3.54 -12.21 -20.68
CA GLY A 179 -4.21 -12.31 -21.97
C GLY A 179 -5.46 -11.42 -22.08
N LEU A 180 -5.48 -10.30 -21.34
CA LEU A 180 -6.51 -9.26 -21.45
C LEU A 180 -6.16 -8.28 -22.57
N GLU A 181 -7.16 -7.55 -23.06
CA GLU A 181 -6.94 -6.49 -24.05
C GLU A 181 -6.09 -5.35 -23.45
N SER A 182 -5.29 -4.68 -24.29
CA SER A 182 -4.52 -3.52 -23.83
C SER A 182 -5.47 -2.39 -23.39
N GLY A 183 -5.12 -1.72 -22.30
CA GLY A 183 -5.98 -0.70 -21.69
C GLY A 183 -7.09 -1.27 -20.80
N TYR A 184 -7.12 -2.58 -20.52
CA TYR A 184 -8.20 -3.21 -19.74
C TYR A 184 -8.48 -2.52 -18.39
N PHE A 185 -7.43 -2.14 -17.65
CA PHE A 185 -7.58 -1.47 -16.36
C PHE A 185 -7.80 0.04 -16.46
N GLY A 186 -7.78 0.61 -17.66
CA GLY A 186 -8.00 2.04 -17.86
C GLY A 186 -9.41 2.50 -17.47
N GLY A 187 -9.60 3.81 -17.44
CA GLY A 187 -10.88 4.39 -17.03
C GLY A 187 -11.18 4.12 -15.57
N THR A 188 -12.47 3.92 -15.26
CA THR A 188 -12.93 3.87 -13.87
C THR A 188 -12.29 2.80 -13.00
N LEU A 189 -11.64 1.76 -13.55
CA LEU A 189 -10.98 0.71 -12.76
C LEU A 189 -9.65 1.17 -12.12
N SER A 190 -8.94 2.14 -12.69
CA SER A 190 -7.65 2.63 -12.16
C SER A 190 -7.60 4.14 -11.94
N GLU A 191 -8.70 4.86 -12.16
CA GLU A 191 -8.76 6.33 -12.06
C GLU A 191 -9.01 6.86 -10.64
N ASN A 192 -8.76 6.06 -9.60
CA ASN A 192 -8.77 6.54 -8.23
C ASN A 192 -7.43 6.21 -7.57
N SER A 193 -6.64 7.26 -7.30
CA SER A 193 -5.33 7.10 -6.68
C SER A 193 -5.20 7.91 -5.41
N LEU A 194 -4.57 7.29 -4.41
CA LEU A 194 -4.40 7.86 -3.09
C LEU A 194 -3.00 7.59 -2.57
N LEU A 195 -2.40 8.59 -1.95
CA LEU A 195 -1.12 8.48 -1.26
C LEU A 195 -1.33 8.37 0.24
N SER A 196 -0.66 7.41 0.88
CA SER A 196 -0.52 7.32 2.34
C SER A 196 0.95 7.26 2.71
N VAL A 197 1.43 8.32 3.36
CA VAL A 197 2.77 8.41 3.91
C VAL A 197 2.71 7.97 5.36
N ASN A 198 3.41 6.90 5.71
CA ASN A 198 3.37 6.29 7.03
C ASN A 198 4.70 6.52 7.75
N ARG A 199 4.64 7.01 8.98
CA ARG A 199 5.77 7.21 9.89
C ARG A 199 5.63 6.28 11.07
N TYR A 200 6.65 5.47 11.32
CA TYR A 200 6.76 4.54 12.43
C TYR A 200 7.92 5.00 13.32
N PRO A 201 7.66 5.74 14.41
CA PRO A 201 8.71 6.15 15.35
C PRO A 201 9.36 4.93 16.05
N PRO A 202 10.58 5.07 16.60
CA PRO A 202 11.18 4.02 17.41
C PRO A 202 10.25 3.59 18.56
N CYS A 203 10.10 2.29 18.74
CA CYS A 203 9.21 1.69 19.72
C CYS A 203 10.00 1.17 20.93
N PRO A 204 9.61 1.48 22.18
CA PRO A 204 10.31 0.96 23.36
C PRO A 204 10.22 -0.56 23.50
N ASP A 205 9.14 -1.18 23.00
CA ASP A 205 9.01 -2.64 22.93
C ASP A 205 8.34 -3.08 21.61
N PRO A 206 9.14 -3.25 20.53
CA PRO A 206 8.60 -3.63 19.23
C PRO A 206 8.03 -5.06 19.21
N SER A 207 8.31 -5.89 20.21
CA SER A 207 7.79 -7.27 20.27
C SER A 207 6.30 -7.35 20.61
N LEU A 208 5.75 -6.26 21.15
CA LEU A 208 4.38 -6.18 21.66
C LEU A 208 3.42 -5.39 20.76
N THR A 209 3.91 -4.68 19.75
CA THR A 209 3.10 -3.78 18.91
C THR A 209 3.31 -4.02 17.43
N LEU A 210 2.44 -3.44 16.60
CA LEU A 210 2.55 -3.41 15.14
C LEU A 210 2.35 -2.00 14.64
N GLY A 211 3.11 -1.61 13.62
CA GLY A 211 2.87 -0.40 12.87
C GLY A 211 1.62 -0.52 11.99
N LEU A 212 1.41 -1.70 11.41
CA LEU A 212 0.18 -2.09 10.72
C LEU A 212 -0.09 -3.57 10.98
N PRO A 213 -1.33 -3.96 11.32
CA PRO A 213 -1.70 -5.36 11.49
C PRO A 213 -1.73 -6.11 10.15
N LYS A 214 -1.89 -7.43 10.25
CA LYS A 214 -2.13 -8.31 9.10
C LYS A 214 -3.36 -7.82 8.32
N HIS A 215 -3.18 -7.54 7.03
CA HIS A 215 -4.25 -7.19 6.11
C HIS A 215 -3.84 -7.52 4.67
N CYS A 216 -4.77 -7.45 3.73
CA CYS A 216 -4.48 -7.41 2.30
C CYS A 216 -5.15 -6.16 1.71
N ASP A 217 -4.48 -5.55 0.73
CA ASP A 217 -4.90 -4.27 0.19
C ASP A 217 -6.23 -4.36 -0.57
N PRO A 218 -7.16 -3.39 -0.38
CA PRO A 218 -8.48 -3.43 -1.00
C PRO A 218 -8.50 -3.01 -2.46
N ASN A 219 -7.38 -2.53 -3.03
CA ASN A 219 -7.26 -1.88 -4.33
C ASN A 219 -6.79 -2.84 -5.45
N LEU A 220 -6.41 -2.32 -6.62
CA LEU A 220 -5.83 -3.13 -7.72
C LEU A 220 -4.37 -3.47 -7.40
N ILE A 221 -3.53 -2.44 -7.32
CA ILE A 221 -2.11 -2.54 -7.01
C ILE A 221 -1.68 -1.39 -6.10
N THR A 222 -0.65 -1.63 -5.32
CA THR A 222 0.00 -0.63 -4.48
C THR A 222 1.45 -0.50 -4.91
N ILE A 223 1.93 0.74 -5.04
CA ILE A 223 3.33 1.07 -5.27
C ILE A 223 3.89 1.69 -4.00
N LEU A 224 4.82 0.99 -3.36
CA LEU A 224 5.40 1.40 -2.10
C LEU A 224 6.83 1.88 -2.30
N LEU A 225 7.05 3.15 -2.00
CA LEU A 225 8.38 3.68 -1.73
C LEU A 225 8.71 3.43 -0.25
N GLN A 226 9.75 2.65 0.01
CA GLN A 226 10.25 2.43 1.36
C GLN A 226 11.67 2.99 1.50
N GLY A 227 11.98 3.59 2.65
CA GLY A 227 13.35 3.94 3.00
C GLY A 227 14.17 2.70 3.39
N ASP A 228 15.38 2.94 3.90
CA ASP A 228 16.36 1.88 4.20
C ASP A 228 16.03 1.08 5.48
N VAL A 229 15.06 1.54 6.28
CA VAL A 229 14.65 0.87 7.52
C VAL A 229 13.64 -0.24 7.19
N CYS A 230 14.01 -1.48 7.50
CA CYS A 230 13.15 -2.66 7.33
C CYS A 230 11.91 -2.60 8.23
N GLY A 231 10.81 -3.20 7.78
CA GLY A 231 9.59 -3.30 8.58
C GLY A 231 8.40 -3.93 7.86
N LEU A 232 8.40 -3.93 6.52
CA LEU A 232 7.38 -4.65 5.76
C LEU A 232 7.60 -6.17 5.86
N GLN A 233 6.53 -6.90 6.15
CA GLN A 233 6.52 -8.35 6.09
C GLN A 233 5.33 -8.84 5.27
N VAL A 234 5.57 -9.82 4.39
CA VAL A 234 4.53 -10.56 3.65
C VAL A 234 4.30 -11.91 4.31
N PHE A 235 3.06 -12.37 4.34
CA PHE A 235 2.69 -13.69 4.86
C PHE A 235 2.60 -14.67 3.70
N LYS A 236 3.41 -15.73 3.74
CA LYS A 236 3.47 -16.76 2.70
C LYS A 236 3.71 -18.12 3.34
N ASP A 237 2.96 -19.12 2.89
CA ASP A 237 3.10 -20.52 3.32
C ASP A 237 3.07 -20.73 4.85
N GLY A 238 2.31 -19.89 5.57
CA GLY A 238 2.19 -19.95 7.03
C GLY A 238 3.24 -19.15 7.80
N GLU A 239 4.18 -18.50 7.10
CA GLU A 239 5.31 -17.78 7.70
C GLU A 239 5.32 -16.28 7.33
N TRP A 240 5.88 -15.47 8.22
CA TRP A 240 6.12 -14.05 7.98
C TRP A 240 7.52 -13.84 7.41
N ILE A 241 7.58 -13.22 6.24
CA ILE A 241 8.78 -13.05 5.44
C ILE A 241 9.09 -11.56 5.34
N GLY A 242 10.31 -11.14 5.71
CA GLY A 242 10.74 -9.74 5.63
C GLY A 242 11.07 -9.30 4.20
N VAL A 243 10.54 -8.15 3.78
CA VAL A 243 10.87 -7.53 2.50
C VAL A 243 12.01 -6.53 2.71
N GLY A 244 13.22 -6.91 2.30
CA GLY A 244 14.40 -6.06 2.40
C GLY A 244 14.37 -4.92 1.37
N PRO A 245 14.84 -3.71 1.72
CA PRO A 245 14.90 -2.59 0.79
C PRO A 245 15.95 -2.85 -0.29
N VAL A 246 15.54 -2.71 -1.57
CA VAL A 246 16.46 -2.68 -2.71
C VAL A 246 16.71 -1.21 -3.08
N PRO A 247 17.98 -0.78 -3.26
CA PRO A 247 18.28 0.60 -3.63
C PRO A 247 17.58 1.03 -4.92
N ASN A 248 16.91 2.19 -4.88
CA ASN A 248 16.17 2.74 -6.02
C ASN A 248 15.12 1.76 -6.59
N ALA A 249 14.40 1.08 -5.71
CA ALA A 249 13.31 0.20 -6.08
C ALA A 249 11.99 0.67 -5.48
N PHE A 250 10.90 0.25 -6.13
CA PHE A 250 9.57 0.22 -5.52
C PHE A 250 9.19 -1.21 -5.18
N VAL A 251 8.47 -1.40 -4.08
CA VAL A 251 7.74 -2.65 -3.85
C VAL A 251 6.37 -2.51 -4.49
N ILE A 252 5.97 -3.50 -5.27
CA ILE A 252 4.64 -3.62 -5.86
C ILE A 252 3.92 -4.76 -5.17
N ASN A 253 2.66 -4.54 -4.78
CA ASN A 253 1.81 -5.63 -4.32
C ASN A 253 0.42 -5.59 -4.95
N ILE A 254 -0.12 -6.79 -5.11
CA ILE A 254 -1.45 -7.05 -5.67
C ILE A 254 -2.49 -6.88 -4.57
N GLY A 255 -3.60 -6.22 -4.88
CA GLY A 255 -4.74 -6.07 -4.00
C GLY A 255 -5.93 -6.94 -4.43
N TYR A 256 -6.99 -6.92 -3.61
CA TYR A 256 -8.16 -7.75 -3.82
C TYR A 256 -8.87 -7.52 -5.15
N GLN A 257 -8.93 -6.28 -5.65
CA GLN A 257 -9.67 -6.03 -6.91
C GLN A 257 -9.01 -6.74 -8.08
N LEU A 258 -7.67 -6.74 -8.14
CA LEU A 258 -6.95 -7.42 -9.20
C LEU A 258 -7.00 -8.94 -9.05
N GLN A 259 -6.99 -9.46 -7.81
CA GLN A 259 -7.25 -10.88 -7.55
C GLN A 259 -8.64 -11.32 -8.05
N ILE A 260 -9.66 -10.51 -7.80
CA ILE A 260 -11.04 -10.80 -8.19
C ILE A 260 -11.19 -10.76 -9.72
N ILE A 261 -10.71 -9.68 -10.35
CA ILE A 261 -10.74 -9.52 -11.83
C ILE A 261 -9.98 -10.65 -12.51
N SER A 262 -8.83 -11.05 -11.96
CA SER A 262 -8.03 -12.15 -12.51
C SER A 262 -8.60 -13.55 -12.21
N ASN A 263 -9.71 -13.64 -11.48
CA ASN A 263 -10.32 -14.90 -11.02
C ASN A 263 -9.30 -15.79 -10.27
N ASN A 264 -8.55 -15.20 -9.32
CA ASN A 264 -7.44 -15.83 -8.57
C ASN A 264 -6.21 -16.24 -9.37
N LYS A 265 -6.07 -15.82 -10.65
CA LYS A 265 -4.83 -16.03 -11.41
C LYS A 265 -3.66 -15.22 -10.87
N VAL A 266 -3.90 -14.10 -10.19
CA VAL A 266 -2.92 -13.45 -9.31
C VAL A 266 -3.58 -13.28 -7.95
N LYS A 267 -2.77 -13.18 -6.88
CA LYS A 267 -3.30 -13.17 -5.51
C LYS A 267 -2.89 -11.92 -4.78
N GLY A 268 -3.86 -11.32 -4.10
CA GLY A 268 -3.61 -10.33 -3.07
C GLY A 268 -2.89 -11.00 -1.90
N ALA A 269 -1.88 -10.32 -1.39
CA ALA A 269 -1.00 -10.89 -0.39
C ALA A 269 -1.19 -10.23 0.96
N GLU A 270 -1.38 -11.08 1.97
CA GLU A 270 -1.47 -10.65 3.34
C GLU A 270 -0.12 -10.12 3.80
N HIS A 271 -0.10 -8.93 4.38
CA HIS A 271 1.13 -8.27 4.80
C HIS A 271 0.90 -7.45 6.08
N ARG A 272 2.00 -7.06 6.73
CA ARG A 272 1.98 -6.23 7.95
C ARG A 272 3.22 -5.31 7.99
N ALA A 273 3.19 -4.32 8.88
CA ALA A 273 4.37 -3.52 9.19
C ALA A 273 4.76 -3.70 10.66
N VAL A 274 5.96 -4.23 10.89
CA VAL A 274 6.58 -4.32 12.22
C VAL A 274 7.40 -3.06 12.53
N THR A 275 7.61 -2.81 13.81
CA THR A 275 8.41 -1.67 14.29
C THR A 275 9.76 -2.14 14.82
N ASN A 276 10.62 -1.20 15.16
CA ASN A 276 11.91 -1.47 15.78
C ASN A 276 12.18 -0.41 16.87
N SER A 277 13.18 -0.63 17.72
CA SER A 277 13.48 0.24 18.86
C SER A 277 14.53 1.31 18.63
N LYS A 278 15.15 1.35 17.44
CA LYS A 278 16.30 2.21 17.16
C LYS A 278 15.97 3.33 16.19
N ASP A 279 15.43 2.97 15.04
CA ASP A 279 15.35 3.81 13.87
C ASP A 279 13.89 4.05 13.47
N ALA A 280 13.57 5.30 13.19
CA ALA A 280 12.26 5.66 12.68
C ALA A 280 12.13 5.25 11.22
N ARG A 281 11.03 4.58 10.86
CA ARG A 281 10.76 4.14 9.47
C ARG A 281 9.74 5.05 8.81
N THR A 282 10.01 5.45 7.57
CA THR A 282 9.04 6.16 6.71
C THR A 282 8.81 5.36 5.44
N SER A 283 7.56 5.29 4.99
CA SER A 283 7.19 4.64 3.73
C SER A 283 5.99 5.34 3.11
N ALA A 284 5.94 5.45 1.79
CA ALA A 284 4.85 6.07 1.05
C ALA A 284 4.19 5.05 0.13
N ALA A 285 2.93 4.72 0.42
CA ALA A 285 2.12 3.79 -0.35
C ALA A 285 1.20 4.57 -1.29
N PHE A 286 1.35 4.35 -2.60
CA PHE A 286 0.50 4.89 -3.65
C PHE A 286 -0.47 3.79 -4.10
N PHE A 287 -1.74 3.93 -3.77
CA PHE A 287 -2.78 2.94 -4.05
C PHE A 287 -3.49 3.30 -5.34
N VAL A 288 -3.60 2.36 -6.27
CA VAL A 288 -4.41 2.50 -7.49
C VAL A 288 -5.65 1.62 -7.37
N SER A 289 -6.82 2.25 -7.38
CA SER A 289 -8.10 1.63 -7.06
C SER A 289 -9.15 1.93 -8.13
N PRO A 290 -10.24 1.13 -8.19
CA PRO A 290 -11.43 1.51 -8.91
C PRO A 290 -12.12 2.74 -8.29
N SER A 291 -12.88 3.44 -9.12
CA SER A 291 -13.88 4.41 -8.69
C SER A 291 -14.98 3.70 -7.89
N ARG A 292 -15.65 4.44 -7.01
CA ARG A 292 -16.69 3.89 -6.12
C ARG A 292 -17.81 3.17 -6.88
N ASP A 293 -18.15 3.65 -8.07
CA ASP A 293 -19.23 3.15 -8.92
C ASP A 293 -18.79 2.11 -9.94
N SER A 294 -17.51 1.77 -9.98
CA SER A 294 -17.01 0.76 -10.90
C SER A 294 -17.53 -0.62 -10.52
N ILE A 295 -18.03 -1.34 -11.52
CA ILE A 295 -18.36 -2.75 -11.40
C ILE A 295 -17.06 -3.55 -11.49
N VAL A 296 -16.79 -4.32 -10.44
CA VAL A 296 -15.69 -5.26 -10.36
C VAL A 296 -16.25 -6.67 -10.52
N GLU A 297 -15.72 -7.42 -11.48
CA GLU A 297 -16.11 -8.80 -11.76
C GLU A 297 -14.93 -9.58 -12.38
N PRO A 298 -14.92 -10.92 -12.32
CA PRO A 298 -13.94 -11.72 -13.05
C PRO A 298 -13.96 -11.39 -14.55
N ALA A 299 -12.79 -11.14 -15.14
CA ALA A 299 -12.65 -10.79 -16.54
C ALA A 299 -13.20 -11.92 -17.43
N ARG A 300 -14.01 -11.53 -18.44
CA ARG A 300 -14.75 -12.46 -19.30
C ARG A 300 -13.82 -13.39 -20.08
N GLU A 301 -12.66 -12.89 -20.46
CA GLU A 301 -11.62 -13.60 -21.20
C GLU A 301 -11.02 -14.73 -20.34
N LEU A 302 -10.96 -14.56 -19.02
CA LEU A 302 -10.33 -15.51 -18.08
C LEU A 302 -11.28 -16.63 -17.63
N ILE A 303 -12.59 -16.41 -17.75
CA ILE A 303 -13.63 -17.42 -17.49
C ILE A 303 -13.99 -18.24 -18.73
N LYS A 304 -13.58 -17.81 -19.94
CA LYS A 304 -13.95 -18.43 -21.23
C LYS A 304 -13.24 -19.76 -21.58
N ALA A 305 -12.62 -20.44 -20.62
CA ALA A 305 -11.93 -21.72 -20.84
C ALA A 305 -12.32 -22.79 -19.80
N GLY A 306 -13.63 -22.96 -19.53
CA GLY A 306 -14.14 -23.98 -18.60
C GLY A 306 -13.99 -23.63 -17.11
N ASN A 307 -13.44 -22.45 -16.79
CA ASN A 307 -13.32 -21.96 -15.42
C ASN A 307 -14.62 -21.25 -15.02
N ARG A 308 -15.27 -21.73 -13.96
CA ARG A 308 -16.39 -21.02 -13.35
C ARG A 308 -15.88 -19.72 -12.71
N PRO A 309 -16.66 -18.63 -12.76
CA PRO A 309 -16.34 -17.44 -11.98
C PRO A 309 -16.35 -17.80 -10.49
N LEU A 310 -15.30 -17.41 -9.77
CA LEU A 310 -15.20 -17.61 -8.31
C LEU A 310 -15.87 -16.47 -7.55
N TYR A 311 -16.13 -15.35 -8.21
CA TYR A 311 -16.68 -14.14 -7.63
C TYR A 311 -17.87 -13.64 -8.46
N ARG A 312 -18.85 -13.03 -7.80
CA ARG A 312 -19.93 -12.30 -8.48
C ARG A 312 -19.46 -10.89 -8.89
N ALA A 313 -20.23 -10.24 -9.75
CA ALA A 313 -20.11 -8.81 -9.99
C ALA A 313 -20.62 -7.99 -8.79
N PHE A 314 -19.95 -6.88 -8.49
CA PHE A 314 -20.34 -5.92 -7.44
C PHE A 314 -19.79 -4.53 -7.73
N GLU A 315 -20.37 -3.49 -7.12
CA GLU A 315 -19.79 -2.15 -7.14
C GLU A 315 -18.64 -2.05 -6.13
N PHE A 316 -17.56 -1.34 -6.47
CA PHE A 316 -16.42 -1.17 -5.56
C PHE A 316 -16.79 -0.50 -4.23
N ARG A 317 -17.81 0.37 -4.20
CA ARG A 317 -18.36 0.95 -2.96
C ARG A 317 -18.92 -0.10 -2.00
N GLU A 318 -19.53 -1.16 -2.53
CA GLU A 318 -20.08 -2.27 -1.76
C GLU A 318 -18.92 -3.03 -1.08
N PHE A 319 -17.92 -3.40 -1.88
CA PHE A 319 -16.71 -4.06 -1.39
C PHE A 319 -16.00 -3.24 -0.32
N PHE A 320 -15.78 -1.96 -0.58
CA PHE A 320 -15.03 -1.12 0.34
C PHE A 320 -15.76 -0.90 1.67
N SER A 321 -17.10 -0.80 1.62
CA SER A 321 -17.91 -0.72 2.85
C SER A 321 -17.78 -2.00 3.68
N ASN A 322 -17.84 -3.18 3.03
CA ASN A 322 -17.58 -4.45 3.69
C ASN A 322 -16.16 -4.53 4.28
N TYR A 323 -15.15 -4.12 3.51
CA TYR A 323 -13.75 -4.11 3.93
C TYR A 323 -13.55 -3.27 5.21
N MET A 324 -14.18 -2.09 5.28
CA MET A 324 -14.09 -1.22 6.46
C MET A 324 -14.83 -1.82 7.67
N ASN A 325 -16.00 -2.43 7.46
CA ASN A 325 -16.77 -3.08 8.53
C ASN A 325 -16.03 -4.28 9.12
N GLU A 326 -15.43 -5.11 8.27
CA GLU A 326 -14.63 -6.28 8.67
C GLU A 326 -13.20 -5.90 9.13
N LYS A 327 -12.88 -4.60 9.21
CA LYS A 327 -11.57 -4.08 9.61
C LYS A 327 -10.41 -4.68 8.79
N GLY A 328 -10.65 -4.99 7.52
CA GLY A 328 -9.67 -5.61 6.63
C GLY A 328 -9.32 -7.08 6.96
N ASN A 329 -10.14 -7.77 7.76
CA ASN A 329 -9.93 -9.18 8.09
C ASN A 329 -10.02 -10.05 6.83
N SER A 330 -8.87 -10.58 6.42
CA SER A 330 -8.69 -11.36 5.20
C SER A 330 -9.43 -12.69 5.17
N GLU A 331 -9.82 -13.23 6.33
CA GLU A 331 -10.55 -14.48 6.42
C GLU A 331 -12.02 -14.35 5.99
N VAL A 332 -12.59 -13.15 6.13
CA VAL A 332 -14.04 -12.92 5.96
C VAL A 332 -14.38 -11.90 4.88
N VAL A 333 -13.44 -11.00 4.53
CA VAL A 333 -13.72 -9.85 3.66
C VAL A 333 -14.17 -10.23 2.24
N LEU A 334 -13.73 -11.40 1.74
CA LEU A 334 -14.09 -11.88 0.40
C LEU A 334 -15.36 -12.74 0.39
N GLU A 335 -15.81 -13.25 1.53
CA GLU A 335 -16.92 -14.23 1.58
C GLU A 335 -18.22 -13.72 0.93
N PRO A 336 -18.68 -12.47 1.14
CA PRO A 336 -19.90 -11.96 0.51
C PRO A 336 -19.83 -11.82 -1.02
N PHE A 337 -18.63 -11.92 -1.59
CA PHE A 337 -18.37 -11.72 -3.02
C PHE A 337 -18.05 -13.03 -3.75
N LYS A 338 -17.76 -14.12 -3.01
CA LYS A 338 -17.52 -15.44 -3.58
C LYS A 338 -18.83 -16.06 -4.07
N LEU A 339 -18.77 -16.74 -5.20
CA LEU A 339 -19.82 -17.64 -5.66
C LEU A 339 -19.61 -19.01 -4.99
N GLN A 340 -20.68 -19.60 -4.45
CA GLN A 340 -20.61 -20.96 -3.91
C GLN A 340 -20.24 -21.95 -5.03
N ALA A 341 -19.34 -22.89 -4.72
CA ALA A 341 -18.79 -23.85 -5.67
C ALA A 341 -19.82 -24.85 -6.22
#